data_AF-A0A067D6S1-F1
#
_entry.id   AF-A0A067D6S1-F1
#
_cell.length_a   1.000
_cell.length_b   1.000
_cell.length_c   1.000
_cell.angle_alpha   90.00
_cell.angle_beta   90.00
_cell.angle_gamma   90.00
#
_symmetry.space_group_name_H-M   'P 1'
#
loop_
_entity.id
_entity.type
_entity.pdbx_description
1 polymer ?
#
loop_
_entity_poly.entity_id
_entity_poly.type
_entity_poly.pdbx_seq_one_letter_code
_entity_poly.pdbx_strand_id
1 'polypeptide(L)'
;VIEKDLFRVLRDTWGDRLDSFILEKVAAVPGDILYEDLGIKDSNLKEEIYRQIDLVVNVAAITKFDERYDALLDTNTMGAFHVLSFAKHCTKIQML
;
A
#
# COMPACT_ATOMS: atom_id res chain seq x y z
N VAL A 1 -8.19 10.70 6.28
CA VAL A 1 -8.72 9.38 5.82
C VAL A 1 -9.69 8.79 6.84
N ILE A 2 -9.28 8.63 8.10
CA ILE A 2 -10.07 7.98 9.16
C ILE A 2 -11.33 8.75 9.58
N GLU A 3 -11.39 10.05 9.34
CA GLU A 3 -12.58 10.88 9.61
C GLU A 3 -13.76 10.61 8.64
N LYS A 4 -13.53 9.93 7.51
CA LYS A 4 -14.59 9.64 6.53
C LYS A 4 -15.68 8.76 7.14
N ASP A 5 -16.91 8.88 6.65
CA ASP A 5 -18.06 8.08 7.12
C ASP A 5 -17.89 6.57 6.98
N LEU A 6 -17.01 6.14 6.06
CA LEU A 6 -16.61 4.74 5.90
C LEU A 6 -16.13 4.11 7.23
N PHE A 7 -15.52 4.92 8.11
CA PHE A 7 -14.99 4.47 9.40
C PHE A 7 -15.97 4.68 10.57
N ARG A 8 -17.24 5.04 10.33
CA ARG A 8 -18.22 5.32 11.40
C ARG A 8 -18.36 4.16 12.38
N VAL A 9 -18.51 2.93 11.88
CA VAL A 9 -18.64 1.73 12.74
C VAL A 9 -17.43 1.57 13.66
N LEU A 10 -16.23 1.86 13.16
CA LEU A 10 -15.00 1.78 13.97
C LEU A 10 -14.95 2.90 15.02
N ARG A 11 -15.38 4.13 14.68
CA ARG A 11 -15.51 5.22 15.67
C ARG A 11 -16.53 4.89 16.75
N ASP A 12 -17.69 4.36 16.39
CA ASP A 12 -18.73 3.98 17.35
C ASP A 12 -18.26 2.81 18.25
N THR A 13 -17.46 1.89 17.72
CA THR A 13 -16.95 0.72 18.46
C THR A 13 -15.80 1.07 19.40
N TRP A 14 -14.85 1.89 18.95
CA TRP A 14 -13.60 2.15 19.68
C TRP A 14 -13.59 3.48 20.43
N GLY A 15 -14.48 4.42 20.09
CA GLY A 15 -14.56 5.75 20.69
C GLY A 15 -13.19 6.45 20.69
N ASP A 16 -12.83 7.01 21.85
CA ASP A 16 -11.58 7.73 22.05
C ASP A 16 -10.31 6.87 21.88
N ARG A 17 -10.44 5.54 21.83
CA ARG A 17 -9.32 4.60 21.62
C ARG A 17 -9.05 4.30 20.16
N LEU A 18 -9.82 4.87 19.22
CA LEU A 18 -9.65 4.57 17.80
C LEU A 18 -8.25 4.93 17.29
N ASP A 19 -7.71 6.08 17.69
CA ASP A 19 -6.43 6.55 17.19
C ASP A 19 -5.27 5.65 17.64
N SER A 20 -5.24 5.28 18.92
CA SER A 20 -4.25 4.33 19.44
C SER A 20 -4.40 2.95 18.78
N PHE A 21 -5.63 2.46 18.60
CA PHE A 21 -5.88 1.21 17.89
C PHE A 21 -5.33 1.22 16.45
N ILE A 22 -5.49 2.31 15.70
CA ILE A 22 -4.99 2.42 14.33
C ILE A 22 -3.46 2.50 14.31
N LEU A 23 -2.86 3.29 15.20
CA LEU A 23 -1.40 3.43 15.29
C LEU A 23 -0.70 2.10 15.64
N GLU A 24 -1.36 1.22 16.38
CA GLU A 24 -0.86 -0.13 16.66
C GLU A 24 -0.92 -1.09 15.46
N LYS A 25 -1.71 -0.77 14.42
CA LYS A 25 -2.00 -1.68 13.30
C LYS A 25 -1.48 -1.20 11.95
N VAL A 26 -1.26 0.10 11.79
CA VAL A 26 -0.97 0.71 10.50
C VAL A 26 0.35 1.47 10.56
N ALA A 27 1.29 1.06 9.71
CA ALA A 27 2.49 1.82 9.41
C ALA A 27 2.37 2.43 8.01
N ALA A 28 2.49 3.76 7.92
CA ALA A 28 2.53 4.44 6.64
C ALA A 28 3.96 4.42 6.08
N VAL A 29 4.13 3.95 4.85
CA VAL A 29 5.42 3.94 4.16
C VAL A 29 5.35 4.91 2.98
N PRO A 30 6.23 5.93 2.91
CA PRO A 30 6.27 6.85 1.78
C PRO A 30 6.77 6.10 0.53
N GLY A 31 6.03 6.24 -0.56
CA GLY A 31 6.32 5.58 -1.83
C GLY A 31 5.38 6.00 -2.94
N ASP A 32 5.67 5.55 -4.15
CA ASP A 32 4.87 5.74 -5.35
C ASP A 32 5.04 4.53 -6.27
N ILE A 33 3.90 3.96 -6.69
CA ILE A 33 3.82 2.74 -7.47
C ILE A 33 4.42 2.89 -8.88
N LEU A 34 4.56 4.13 -9.36
CA LEU A 34 5.19 4.44 -10.64
C LEU A 34 6.67 4.04 -10.71
N TYR A 35 7.32 3.83 -9.56
CA TYR A 35 8.76 3.55 -9.51
C TYR A 35 9.06 2.13 -9.05
N GLU A 36 10.22 1.63 -9.48
CA GLU A 36 10.82 0.43 -8.91
C GLU A 36 10.94 0.55 -7.38
N ASP A 37 10.88 -0.60 -6.72
CA ASP A 37 10.84 -0.70 -5.26
C ASP A 37 9.77 0.19 -4.59
N LEU A 38 8.70 0.50 -5.34
CA LEU A 38 7.61 1.37 -4.91
C LEU A 38 8.08 2.77 -4.49
N GLY A 39 9.22 3.22 -5.01
CA GLY A 39 9.81 4.52 -4.67
C GLY A 39 10.34 4.63 -3.24
N ILE A 40 10.49 3.52 -2.51
CA ILE A 40 11.02 3.49 -1.14
C ILE A 40 12.52 3.76 -1.18
N LYS A 41 12.92 4.93 -0.68
CA LYS A 41 14.33 5.39 -0.71
C LYS A 41 15.19 4.86 0.42
N ASP A 42 14.58 4.56 1.57
CA ASP A 42 15.30 4.03 2.73
C ASP A 42 15.57 2.53 2.54
N SER A 43 16.84 2.17 2.35
CA SER A 43 17.26 0.80 2.13
C SER A 43 17.04 -0.10 3.34
N ASN A 44 17.19 0.42 4.56
CA ASN A 44 17.02 -0.36 5.78
C ASN A 44 15.54 -0.70 5.99
N LEU A 45 14.67 0.29 5.78
CA LEU A 45 13.23 0.09 5.81
C LEU A 45 12.77 -0.92 4.75
N LYS A 46 13.32 -0.83 3.54
CA LYS A 46 13.00 -1.76 2.46
C LYS A 46 13.38 -3.21 2.80
N GLU A 47 14.60 -3.41 3.31
CA GLU A 47 15.07 -4.73 3.78
C GLU A 47 14.22 -5.29 4.92
N GLU A 48 13.77 -4.42 5.82
CA GLU A 48 12.85 -4.80 6.89
C GLU A 48 11.51 -5.28 6.34
N ILE A 49 10.91 -4.52 5.42
CA ILE A 49 9.65 -4.88 4.76
C ILE A 49 9.77 -6.22 4.03
N TYR A 50 10.86 -6.43 3.27
CA TYR A 50 11.12 -7.71 2.59
C TYR A 50 11.11 -8.93 3.53
N ARG A 51 11.49 -8.76 4.80
CA ARG A 51 11.54 -9.86 5.78
C ARG A 51 10.26 -10.03 6.60
N GLN A 52 9.34 -9.08 6.54
CA GLN A 52 8.14 -9.06 7.39
C GLN A 52 6.84 -9.28 6.63
N ILE A 53 6.79 -9.00 5.32
CA ILE A 53 5.55 -9.09 4.55
C ILE A 53 5.21 -10.55 4.20
N ASP A 54 4.06 -11.01 4.69
CA ASP A 54 3.46 -12.30 4.35
C ASP A 54 2.49 -12.21 3.16
N LEU A 55 1.85 -11.05 2.92
CA LEU A 55 0.85 -10.87 1.86
C LEU A 55 0.93 -9.45 1.28
N VAL A 56 0.83 -9.34 -0.05
CA VAL A 56 0.74 -8.06 -0.76
C VAL A 56 -0.64 -7.95 -1.41
N VAL A 57 -1.35 -6.87 -1.13
CA VAL A 57 -2.65 -6.54 -1.75
C VAL A 57 -2.50 -5.24 -2.54
N ASN A 58 -2.56 -5.33 -3.86
CA ASN A 58 -2.47 -4.15 -4.73
C ASN A 58 -3.88 -3.60 -5.06
N VAL A 59 -4.18 -2.40 -4.56
CA VAL A 59 -5.43 -1.67 -4.86
C VAL A 59 -5.14 -0.28 -5.45
N ALA A 60 -3.86 0.07 -5.65
CA ALA A 60 -3.48 1.37 -6.18
C ALA A 60 -3.72 1.42 -7.70
N ALA A 61 -4.50 2.40 -8.14
CA ALA A 61 -4.83 2.63 -9.54
C ALA A 61 -5.37 4.05 -9.75
N ILE A 62 -5.21 4.57 -10.96
CA ILE A 62 -6.05 5.66 -11.48
C ILE A 62 -7.39 5.05 -11.88
N THR A 63 -8.46 5.54 -11.26
CA THR A 63 -9.86 5.12 -11.52
C THR A 63 -10.65 6.16 -12.32
N LYS A 64 -9.95 7.16 -12.87
CA LYS A 64 -10.52 8.20 -13.72
C LYS A 64 -10.67 7.68 -15.15
N PHE A 65 -11.88 7.75 -15.68
CA PHE A 65 -12.24 7.18 -16.99
C PHE A 65 -11.76 8.01 -18.18
N ASP A 66 -11.58 9.31 -17.99
CA ASP A 66 -11.13 10.29 -19.00
C ASP A 66 -9.68 10.71 -18.76
N GLU A 67 -8.81 9.77 -18.39
CA GLU A 67 -7.39 10.03 -18.20
C GLU A 67 -6.56 9.66 -19.44
N ARG A 68 -5.38 10.27 -19.57
CA ARG A 68 -4.44 9.93 -20.64
C ARG A 68 -4.02 8.46 -20.54
N TYR A 69 -4.00 7.79 -21.69
CA TYR A 69 -3.66 6.37 -21.76
C TYR A 69 -2.26 6.05 -21.22
N ASP A 70 -1.27 6.91 -21.45
CA ASP A 70 0.08 6.71 -20.93
C ASP A 70 0.12 6.75 -19.40
N ALA A 71 -0.58 7.70 -18.77
CA ALA A 71 -0.71 7.74 -17.32
C ALA A 71 -1.40 6.49 -16.75
N LEU A 72 -2.44 5.97 -17.43
CA LEU A 72 -3.10 4.71 -17.06
C LEU A 72 -2.18 3.51 -17.25
N LEU A 73 -1.38 3.47 -18.32
CA LEU A 73 -0.42 2.41 -18.57
C LEU A 73 0.68 2.40 -17.50
N ASP A 74 1.25 3.56 -17.20
CA ASP A 74 2.31 3.71 -16.20
C ASP A 74 1.81 3.34 -14.80
N THR A 75 0.60 3.75 -14.43
CA THR A 75 0.07 3.49 -13.08
C THR A 75 -0.56 2.10 -12.95
N ASN A 76 -1.55 1.78 -13.78
CA ASN A 76 -2.40 0.61 -13.56
C ASN A 76 -1.75 -0.69 -14.07
N THR A 77 -0.93 -0.59 -15.12
CA THR A 77 -0.24 -1.75 -15.70
C THR A 77 1.18 -1.87 -15.16
N MET A 78 2.01 -0.84 -15.39
CA MET A 78 3.42 -0.89 -14.95
C MET A 78 3.54 -0.82 -13.43
N GLY A 79 2.68 -0.06 -12.75
CA GLY A 79 2.64 -0.07 -11.30
C GLY A 79 2.31 -1.44 -10.71
N ALA A 80 1.36 -2.18 -11.29
CA ALA A 80 1.11 -3.57 -10.87
C ALA A 80 2.32 -4.48 -11.09
N PHE A 81 3.07 -4.26 -12.19
CA PHE A 81 4.33 -4.95 -12.44
C PHE A 81 5.42 -4.60 -11.42
N HIS A 82 5.54 -3.34 -11.01
CA HIS A 82 6.47 -2.92 -9.95
C HIS A 82 6.11 -3.57 -8.61
N VAL A 83 4.82 -3.64 -8.25
CA VAL A 83 4.36 -4.33 -7.03
C VAL A 83 4.73 -5.81 -7.06
N LEU A 84 4.50 -6.50 -8.18
CA LEU A 84 4.91 -7.90 -8.33
C LEU A 84 6.43 -8.04 -8.21
N SER A 85 7.19 -7.13 -8.80
CA SER A 85 8.66 -7.16 -8.75
C SER A 85 9.18 -6.93 -7.33
N PHE A 86 8.58 -6.00 -6.59
CA PHE A 86 8.86 -5.78 -5.17
C PHE A 86 8.52 -7.02 -4.34
N ALA A 87 7.32 -7.59 -4.54
CA ALA A 87 6.82 -8.76 -3.82
C ALA A 87 7.71 -10.00 -3.96
N LYS A 88 8.40 -10.17 -5.11
CA LYS A 88 9.37 -11.26 -5.33
C LYS A 88 10.59 -11.21 -4.41
N HIS A 89 10.90 -10.04 -3.83
CA HIS A 89 11.98 -9.90 -2.85
C HIS A 89 11.51 -10.21 -1.42
N CYS A 90 10.19 -10.27 -1.18
CA CYS A 90 9.64 -10.58 0.13
C CYS A 90 9.85 -12.06 0.48
N THR A 91 10.60 -12.35 1.54
CA THR A 91 11.07 -13.70 1.85
C THR A 91 10.02 -14.58 2.53
N LYS A 92 8.95 -13.98 3.06
CA LYS A 92 7.84 -14.67 3.73
C LYS A 92 6.55 -14.71 2.92
N ILE A 93 6.58 -14.21 1.69
CA ILE A 93 5.35 -14.03 0.93
C ILE A 93 4.63 -15.35 0.71
N GLN A 94 3.35 -15.39 1.08
CA GLN A 94 2.46 -16.51 0.86
C GLN A 94 1.71 -16.28 -0.44
N MET A 95 1.91 -17.16 -1.41
CA MET A 95 1.09 -17.18 -2.62
C MET A 95 -0.08 -18.16 -2.40
N LEU A 96 -1.31 -17.66 -2.56
CA LEU A 96 -2.53 -18.48 -2.58
C LEU A 96 -2.65 -19.27 -3.88
#